data_AF-A0A368GKV1-F1
#
_entry.id   AF-A0A368GKV1-F1
#
_cell.length_a   1.000
_cell.length_b   1.000
_cell.length_c   1.000
_cell.angle_alpha   90.00
_cell.angle_beta   90.00
_cell.angle_gamma   90.00
#
_symmetry.space_group_name_H-M   'P 1'
#
loop_
_entity.id
_entity.type
_entity.pdbx_description
1 polymer ?
#
loop_
_entity_poly.entity_id
_entity_poly.type
_entity_poly.pdbx_seq_one_letter_code
_entity_poly.pdbx_strand_id
1 'polypeptide(L)'
;MFTISGSSKFSLSWVTKLAHDDTGRLYKGDNDLYNFFVRNRQELDNSFMFFLGDHGPRFGKETKTTFGRNEANNPFLYVTVPKQLRKSRMFKVLKEKEYELITPHDIHATLKDILEVRYLMEDICIASEGGYLSCCAAVY
;
A
#
# COMPACT_ATOMS: atom_id res chain seq x y z
N MET A 1 -4.25 -21.92 1.49
CA MET A 1 -3.17 -21.64 0.52
C MET A 1 -1.95 -22.42 0.99
N PHE A 2 -1.45 -23.37 0.22
CA PHE A 2 -0.21 -24.07 0.56
C PHE A 2 0.97 -23.14 0.28
N THR A 3 1.82 -22.91 1.27
CA THR A 3 2.92 -21.95 1.21
C THR A 3 4.26 -22.67 1.29
N ILE A 4 5.15 -22.44 0.31
CA ILE A 4 6.56 -22.84 0.42
C ILE A 4 7.24 -21.86 1.38
N SER A 5 7.93 -22.38 2.39
CA SER A 5 8.68 -21.56 3.36
C SER A 5 10.00 -21.09 2.75
N GLY A 6 10.40 -19.84 3.03
CA GLY A 6 11.70 -19.29 2.61
C GLY A 6 11.76 -18.57 1.25
N SER A 7 10.67 -18.50 0.48
CA SER A 7 10.61 -17.72 -0.76
C SER A 7 9.75 -16.46 -0.62
N SER A 8 10.20 -15.36 -1.23
CA SER A 8 9.40 -14.14 -1.38
C SER A 8 8.17 -14.42 -2.23
N LYS A 9 7.02 -13.85 -1.83
CA LYS A 9 5.72 -14.04 -2.50
C LYS A 9 5.12 -12.70 -2.85
N PHE A 10 4.37 -12.68 -3.95
CA PHE A 10 3.57 -11.55 -4.37
C PHE A 10 2.13 -12.02 -4.65
N SER A 11 1.16 -11.24 -4.23
CA SER A 11 -0.25 -11.49 -4.51
C SER A 11 -0.95 -10.17 -4.82
N LEU A 12 -1.79 -10.19 -5.86
CA LEU A 12 -2.67 -9.09 -6.22
C LEU A 12 -4.10 -9.65 -6.32
N SER A 13 -5.01 -9.08 -5.55
CA SER A 13 -6.44 -9.38 -5.61
C SER A 13 -7.19 -8.11 -5.97
N TRP A 14 -8.01 -8.16 -7.02
CA TRP A 14 -8.74 -7.00 -7.54
C TRP A 14 -10.25 -7.23 -7.44
N VAL A 15 -10.89 -6.58 -6.47
CA VAL A 15 -12.33 -6.75 -6.20
C VAL A 15 -13.13 -5.74 -7.02
N THR A 16 -13.69 -6.18 -8.15
CA THR A 16 -14.30 -5.28 -9.14
C THR A 16 -15.74 -4.85 -8.86
N LYS A 17 -16.55 -5.68 -8.17
CA LYS A 17 -18.01 -5.49 -8.11
C LYS A 17 -18.58 -5.12 -6.74
N LEU A 18 -17.78 -5.19 -5.67
CA LEU A 18 -18.30 -5.11 -4.31
C LEU A 18 -19.06 -3.80 -4.03
N ALA A 19 -18.57 -2.68 -4.58
CA ALA A 19 -19.13 -1.35 -4.37
C ALA A 19 -19.05 -0.43 -5.60
N HIS A 20 -18.86 -1.01 -6.80
CA HIS A 20 -18.60 -0.23 -8.02
C HIS A 20 -19.76 0.72 -8.35
N ASP A 21 -20.98 0.20 -8.50
CA ASP A 21 -22.14 0.99 -8.92
C ASP A 21 -22.88 1.67 -7.75
N ASP A 22 -22.71 1.11 -6.54
CA ASP A 22 -23.40 1.54 -5.33
C ASP A 22 -22.53 1.30 -4.09
N THR A 23 -21.94 2.39 -3.57
CA THR A 23 -21.17 2.39 -2.33
C THR A 23 -21.97 1.94 -1.12
N GLY A 24 -23.30 2.05 -1.16
CA GLY A 24 -24.20 1.56 -0.12
C GLY A 24 -24.15 0.05 0.08
N ARG A 25 -23.50 -0.71 -0.81
CA ARG A 25 -23.33 -2.18 -0.69
C ARG A 25 -21.98 -2.58 -0.10
N LEU A 26 -21.08 -1.64 0.16
CA LEU A 26 -19.71 -1.92 0.60
C LEU A 26 -19.68 -2.79 1.88
N TYR A 27 -20.58 -2.52 2.83
CA TYR A 27 -20.68 -3.25 4.11
C TYR A 27 -20.85 -4.77 3.95
N LYS A 28 -21.34 -5.23 2.78
CA LYS A 28 -21.52 -6.67 2.52
C LYS A 28 -20.21 -7.43 2.51
N GLY A 29 -19.08 -6.76 2.23
CA GLY A 29 -17.76 -7.37 2.24
C GLY A 29 -17.04 -7.30 3.59
N ASP A 30 -17.57 -6.56 4.57
CA ASP A 30 -16.85 -6.26 5.83
C ASP A 30 -16.46 -7.54 6.58
N ASN A 31 -17.41 -8.46 6.76
CA ASN A 31 -17.14 -9.73 7.44
C ASN A 31 -16.17 -10.62 6.66
N ASP A 32 -16.25 -10.63 5.33
CA ASP A 32 -15.35 -11.44 4.49
C ASP A 32 -13.91 -10.91 4.55
N LEU A 33 -13.74 -9.58 4.46
CA LEU A 33 -12.45 -8.91 4.62
C LEU A 33 -11.89 -9.08 6.03
N TYR A 34 -12.70 -8.87 7.07
CA TYR A 34 -12.33 -9.10 8.46
C TYR A 34 -11.83 -10.53 8.66
N ASN A 35 -12.62 -11.52 8.24
CA ASN A 35 -12.27 -12.93 8.37
C ASN A 35 -11.02 -13.28 7.55
N PHE A 36 -10.80 -12.65 6.40
CA PHE A 36 -9.57 -12.81 5.64
C PHE A 36 -8.35 -12.30 6.43
N PHE A 37 -8.38 -11.07 6.93
CA PHE A 37 -7.23 -10.50 7.65
C PHE A 37 -6.96 -11.22 8.97
N VAL A 38 -7.99 -11.60 9.72
CA VAL A 38 -7.83 -12.35 10.98
C VAL A 38 -7.21 -13.73 10.72
N ARG A 39 -7.70 -14.46 9.71
CA ARG A 39 -7.17 -15.79 9.37
C ARG A 39 -5.72 -15.74 8.88
N ASN A 40 -5.32 -14.68 8.19
CA ASN A 40 -3.99 -14.55 7.60
C ASN A 40 -3.02 -13.68 8.42
N ARG A 41 -3.39 -13.28 9.65
CA ARG A 41 -2.63 -12.30 10.46
C ARG A 41 -1.15 -12.64 10.65
N GLN A 42 -0.81 -13.92 10.80
CA GLN A 42 0.57 -14.35 11.03
C GLN A 42 1.44 -14.15 9.79
N GLU A 43 0.91 -14.41 8.60
CA GLU A 43 1.61 -14.16 7.33
C GLU A 43 1.70 -12.65 7.05
N LEU A 44 0.63 -11.91 7.37
CA LEU A 44 0.58 -10.46 7.19
C LEU A 44 1.52 -9.71 8.14
N ASP A 45 1.83 -10.27 9.32
CA ASP A 45 2.79 -9.69 10.25
C ASP A 45 4.20 -9.54 9.65
N ASN A 46 4.55 -10.38 8.68
CA ASN A 46 5.82 -10.37 7.96
C ASN A 46 5.69 -9.84 6.52
N SER A 47 4.55 -9.24 6.16
CA SER A 47 4.27 -8.81 4.79
C SER A 47 4.07 -7.30 4.69
N PHE A 48 4.49 -6.74 3.56
CA PHE A 48 3.93 -5.47 3.11
C PHE A 48 2.53 -5.74 2.56
N MET A 49 1.56 -4.94 2.96
CA MET A 49 0.19 -5.02 2.46
C MET A 49 -0.26 -3.64 2.02
N PHE A 50 -0.81 -3.56 0.81
CA PHE A 50 -1.43 -2.37 0.27
C PHE A 50 -2.90 -2.70 0.03
N PHE A 51 -3.79 -1.94 0.67
CA PHE A 51 -5.23 -2.04 0.49
C PHE A 51 -5.72 -0.70 -0.04
N LEU A 52 -6.12 -0.67 -1.31
CA LEU A 52 -6.40 0.56 -2.03
C LEU A 52 -7.58 0.43 -2.99
N GLY A 53 -8.19 1.56 -3.32
CA GLY A 53 -9.07 1.70 -4.49
C GLY A 53 -8.30 2.24 -5.70
N ASP A 54 -8.77 1.95 -6.91
CA ASP A 54 -8.32 2.64 -8.14
C ASP A 54 -8.90 4.04 -8.29
N HIS A 55 -10.07 4.26 -7.71
CA HIS A 55 -10.74 5.55 -7.68
C HIS A 55 -11.60 5.67 -6.41
N GLY A 56 -11.99 6.88 -6.04
CA GLY A 56 -13.06 7.10 -5.06
C GLY A 56 -14.45 6.94 -5.70
N PRO A 57 -15.55 7.21 -4.99
CA PRO A 57 -16.90 6.99 -5.49
C PRO A 57 -17.21 7.78 -6.79
N ARG A 58 -17.33 7.07 -7.92
CA ARG A 58 -17.71 7.64 -9.22
C ARG A 58 -19.18 7.43 -9.61
N PHE A 59 -19.87 6.61 -8.83
CA PHE A 59 -21.27 6.25 -9.04
C PHE A 59 -22.05 6.35 -7.73
N GLY A 60 -23.36 6.10 -7.79
CA GLY A 60 -24.24 6.16 -6.63
C GLY A 60 -24.53 7.58 -6.13
N LYS A 61 -25.12 7.66 -4.95
CA LYS A 61 -25.61 8.91 -4.35
C LYS A 61 -24.50 9.89 -3.96
N GLU A 62 -23.29 9.40 -3.70
CA GLU A 62 -22.17 10.21 -3.20
C GLU A 62 -21.73 11.28 -4.20
N THR A 63 -21.83 10.97 -5.50
CA THR A 63 -21.51 11.89 -6.62
C THR A 63 -22.40 13.12 -6.69
N LYS A 64 -23.56 13.11 -6.01
CA LYS A 64 -24.49 14.24 -5.96
C LYS A 64 -24.00 15.36 -5.03
N THR A 65 -23.03 15.08 -4.18
CA THR A 65 -22.46 16.07 -3.25
C THR A 65 -21.17 16.65 -3.80
N THR A 66 -20.82 17.87 -3.41
CA THR A 66 -19.51 18.46 -3.75
C THR A 66 -18.37 17.67 -3.10
N PHE A 67 -18.57 17.20 -1.88
CA PHE A 67 -17.60 16.36 -1.16
C PHE A 67 -17.30 15.05 -1.93
N GLY A 68 -18.33 14.27 -2.29
CA GLY A 68 -18.13 13.02 -3.02
C GLY A 68 -17.50 13.20 -4.42
N ARG A 69 -17.75 14.34 -5.08
CA ARG A 69 -17.07 14.68 -6.34
C ARG A 69 -15.57 14.93 -6.15
N ASN A 70 -15.17 15.53 -5.03
CA ASN A 70 -13.75 15.68 -4.69
C ASN A 70 -13.14 14.31 -4.34
N GLU A 71 -13.86 13.50 -3.54
CA GLU A 71 -13.40 12.16 -3.16
C GLU A 71 -13.25 11.20 -4.34
N ALA A 72 -13.93 11.44 -5.48
CA ALA A 72 -13.78 10.62 -6.69
C ALA A 72 -12.33 10.52 -7.18
N ASN A 73 -11.50 11.54 -6.88
CA ASN A 73 -10.07 11.60 -7.21
C ASN A 73 -9.17 11.34 -5.98
N ASN A 74 -9.74 10.98 -4.83
CA ASN A 74 -9.04 10.65 -3.60
C ASN A 74 -9.30 9.18 -3.21
N PRO A 75 -8.72 8.21 -3.95
CA PRO A 75 -8.91 6.80 -3.64
C PRO A 75 -8.35 6.47 -2.25
N PHE A 76 -9.04 5.57 -1.55
CA PHE A 76 -8.56 5.04 -0.28
C PHE A 76 -7.22 4.32 -0.46
N LEU A 77 -6.29 4.52 0.48
CA LEU A 77 -5.02 3.80 0.56
C LEU A 77 -4.71 3.47 2.03
N TYR A 78 -4.44 2.21 2.31
CA TYR A 78 -3.97 1.72 3.61
C TYR A 78 -2.77 0.81 3.39
N VAL A 79 -1.69 1.07 4.14
CA VAL A 79 -0.43 0.33 4.01
C VAL A 79 -0.04 -0.25 5.36
N THR A 80 0.28 -1.55 5.40
CA THR A 80 0.95 -2.17 6.55
C THR A 80 2.35 -2.59 6.18
N VAL A 81 3.27 -2.37 7.11
CA VAL A 81 4.68 -2.74 6.99
C VAL A 81 4.98 -3.95 7.89
N PRO A 82 5.86 -4.90 7.49
CA PRO A 82 6.29 -6.01 8.32
C PRO A 82 6.71 -5.54 9.71
N LYS A 83 6.33 -6.27 10.76
CA LYS A 83 6.55 -5.88 12.16
C LYS A 83 8.00 -5.52 12.45
N GLN A 84 8.96 -6.30 11.94
CA GLN A 84 10.39 -6.03 12.16
C GLN A 84 10.88 -4.72 11.51
N LEU A 85 10.21 -4.25 10.46
CA LEU A 85 10.58 -3.02 9.74
C LEU A 85 9.90 -1.76 10.29
N ARG A 86 8.99 -1.86 11.27
CA ARG A 86 8.28 -0.70 11.84
C ARG A 86 9.15 0.24 12.69
N LYS A 87 10.41 -0.12 12.93
CA LYS A 87 11.41 0.76 13.56
C LYS A 87 12.43 1.31 12.55
N SER A 88 12.33 0.93 11.28
CA SER A 88 13.27 1.34 10.23
C SER A 88 13.10 2.81 9.85
N ARG A 89 14.12 3.37 9.20
CA ARG A 89 14.05 4.71 8.57
C ARG A 89 12.92 4.76 7.53
N MET A 90 12.78 3.72 6.71
CA MET A 90 11.70 3.61 5.71
C MET A 90 10.31 3.77 6.34
N PHE A 91 10.05 3.12 7.49
CA PHE A 91 8.77 3.27 8.18
C PHE A 91 8.53 4.71 8.66
N LYS A 92 9.57 5.41 9.12
CA LYS A 92 9.45 6.83 9.51
C LYS A 92 9.06 7.70 8.31
N VAL A 93 9.75 7.53 7.18
CA VAL A 93 9.44 8.25 5.93
C VAL A 93 7.99 7.96 5.49
N LEU A 94 7.56 6.69 5.49
CA LEU A 94 6.18 6.35 5.16
C LEU A 94 5.15 7.00 6.09
N LYS A 95 5.45 7.14 7.39
CA LYS A 95 4.57 7.81 8.35
C LYS A 95 4.54 9.33 8.17
N GLU A 96 5.64 9.94 7.77
CA GLU A 96 5.69 11.38 7.44
C GLU A 96 4.82 11.69 6.21
N LYS A 97 4.76 10.77 5.23
CA LYS A 97 3.93 10.89 4.02
C LYS A 97 2.43 10.68 4.22
N GLU A 98 1.97 10.32 5.42
CA GLU A 98 0.55 10.02 5.71
C GLU A 98 -0.38 11.21 5.42
N TYR A 99 0.11 12.44 5.52
CA TYR A 99 -0.66 13.67 5.31
C TYR A 99 -0.27 14.44 4.04
N GLU A 100 0.49 13.79 3.16
CA GLU A 100 0.89 14.36 1.87
C GLU A 100 0.10 13.74 0.72
N LEU A 101 0.09 14.43 -0.43
CA LEU A 101 -0.48 13.87 -1.65
C LEU A 101 0.39 12.70 -2.12
N ILE A 102 -0.24 11.53 -2.30
CA ILE A 102 0.39 10.32 -2.85
C ILE A 102 -0.28 9.97 -4.17
N THR A 103 0.52 9.63 -5.16
CA THR A 103 0.08 9.18 -6.47
C THR A 103 0.34 7.68 -6.68
N PRO A 104 -0.27 7.04 -7.68
CA PRO A 104 0.10 5.68 -8.08
C PRO A 104 1.57 5.51 -8.47
N HIS A 105 2.25 6.59 -8.91
CA HIS A 105 3.67 6.56 -9.21
C HIS A 105 4.53 6.38 -7.94
N ASP A 106 4.11 6.98 -6.82
CA ASP A 106 4.78 6.82 -5.52
C ASP A 106 4.61 5.40 -4.98
N ILE A 107 3.44 4.78 -5.18
CA ILE A 107 3.21 3.38 -4.86
C ILE A 107 4.11 2.48 -5.71
N HIS A 108 4.22 2.75 -7.01
CA HIS A 108 5.13 2.02 -7.89
C HIS A 108 6.60 2.16 -7.47
N ALA A 109 7.05 3.37 -7.13
CA ALA A 109 8.40 3.61 -6.61
C ALA A 109 8.64 2.85 -5.30
N THR A 110 7.68 2.92 -4.36
CA THR A 110 7.74 2.18 -3.08
C THR A 110 7.85 0.67 -3.30
N LEU A 111 7.11 0.11 -4.27
CA LEU A 111 7.21 -1.31 -4.61
C LEU A 111 8.58 -1.69 -5.18
N LYS A 112 9.19 -0.82 -5.99
CA LYS A 112 10.58 -1.01 -6.46
C LYS A 112 11.56 -0.96 -5.30
N ASP A 113 11.42 0.01 -4.40
CA ASP A 113 12.26 0.10 -3.20
C ASP A 113 12.17 -1.19 -2.38
N ILE A 114 10.96 -1.73 -2.17
CA ILE A 114 10.76 -3.01 -1.43
C ILE A 114 11.48 -4.19 -2.10
N LEU A 115 11.48 -4.26 -3.44
CA LEU A 115 12.23 -5.30 -4.16
C LEU A 115 13.74 -5.14 -3.96
N GLU A 116 14.21 -3.90 -3.87
CA GLU A 116 15.61 -3.53 -3.69
C GLU A 116 16.06 -3.49 -2.22
N VAL A 117 15.15 -3.55 -1.23
CA VAL A 117 15.46 -3.57 0.22
C VAL A 117 16.47 -4.66 0.59
N ARG A 118 16.56 -5.74 -0.19
CA ARG A 118 17.62 -6.76 -0.04
C ARG A 118 19.02 -6.16 -0.15
N TYR A 119 19.24 -5.20 -1.04
CA TYR A 119 20.51 -4.50 -1.22
C TYR A 119 20.77 -3.46 -0.11
N LEU A 120 19.73 -2.83 0.44
CA LEU A 120 19.87 -1.84 1.51
C LEU A 120 20.18 -2.44 2.90
N MET A 121 19.92 -3.73 3.09
CA MET A 121 20.31 -4.46 4.32
C MET A 121 21.68 -5.14 4.21
N GLU A 122 22.21 -5.36 3.00
CA GLU A 122 23.54 -5.96 2.76
C GLU A 122 24.64 -4.92 2.45
N ASP A 123 24.31 -3.72 1.94
CA ASP A 123 25.31 -2.71 1.53
C ASP A 123 25.35 -1.47 2.44
N ILE A 124 25.56 -1.65 3.75
CA ILE A 124 25.88 -0.52 4.66
C ILE A 124 27.37 -0.11 4.61
N CYS A 125 28.24 -0.81 3.87
CA CYS A 125 29.64 -0.39 3.71
C CYS A 125 30.23 -0.81 2.36
N ILE A 126 29.88 -0.16 1.26
CA ILE A 126 30.88 0.18 0.23
C ILE A 126 30.64 1.63 -0.19
N ALA A 127 31.48 2.53 0.36
CA ALA A 127 31.78 3.77 -0.32
C ALA A 127 32.45 3.40 -1.65
N SER A 128 31.77 3.61 -2.77
CA SER A 128 32.45 3.71 -4.06
C SER A 128 32.49 5.17 -4.46
N GLU A 129 33.71 5.65 -4.70
CA GLU A 129 34.06 6.99 -5.14
C GLU A 129 33.18 7.44 -6.32
N GLY A 130 32.58 8.62 -6.18
CA GLY A 130 31.66 9.19 -7.19
C GLY A 130 30.26 9.38 -6.63
N GLY A 131 30.12 10.34 -5.72
CA GLY A 131 28.84 10.61 -5.06
C GLY A 131 27.74 11.04 -6.01
N TYR A 132 26.63 10.29 -6.01
CA TYR A 132 25.26 10.81 -6.04
C TYR A 132 24.36 9.76 -5.38
N LEU A 133 23.90 10.05 -4.16
CA LEU A 133 22.81 9.30 -3.53
C LEU A 133 21.50 9.88 -4.07
N SER A 134 20.87 9.20 -5.02
CA SER A 134 19.49 9.49 -5.39
C SER A 134 18.58 8.94 -4.29
N CYS A 135 18.41 9.73 -3.24
CA CYS A 135 17.27 9.62 -2.35
C CYS A 135 16.06 10.08 -3.19
N CYS A 136 15.32 9.14 -3.78
CA CYS A 136 14.06 9.45 -4.44
C CYS A 136 13.02 9.85 -3.39
N ALA A 137 13.16 11.05 -2.84
CA ALA A 137 12.05 11.88 -2.44
C ALA A 137 11.81 12.84 -3.61
N ALA A 138 10.98 12.43 -4.57
CA ALA A 138 10.43 13.36 -5.54
C ALA A 138 9.09 13.86 -4.97
N VAL A 139 9.15 15.02 -4.33
CA VAL A 139 8.00 15.89 -4.09
C VAL A 139 7.83 16.75 -5.33
N TYR A 140 6.70 16.60 -6.01
CA TYR A 140 5.96 17.68 -6.67
C TYR A 140 4.47 17.42 -6.49
#